data_AF-A0A7W1CNY9-F1
#
_entry.id   AF-A0A7W1CNY9-F1
#
_cell.length_a   1.000
_cell.length_b   1.000
_cell.length_c   1.000
_cell.angle_alpha   90.00
_cell.angle_beta   90.00
_cell.angle_gamma   90.00
#
_symmetry.space_group_name_H-M   'P 1'
#
loop_
_entity.id
_entity.type
_entity.pdbx_description
1 polymer ?
#
loop_
_entity_poly.entity_id
_entity_poly.type
_entity_poly.pdbx_seq_one_letter_code
_entity_poly.pdbx_strand_id
1 'polypeptide(L)'
;NTGCGQATSQVGPFYCPLDGLVYFDLDFLVQLQEQFGATGDLAAQYIVAHEYGHHVQNVLGTSGEVSQQQQADPDGANALSVALELQADCYAGAWANDANRRNQFEEGEVVNEAINAAEAVGDDRIQQRTQGRIDPESWTHGSSEQRASWFRRGYETGDPAQCTTFEEL
;
A
#
# COMPACT_ATOMS: atom_id res chain seq x y z
N ASN A 1 12.24 -16.82 -7.44
CA ASN A 1 13.00 -16.76 -6.17
C ASN A 1 13.33 -15.31 -5.88
N THR A 2 12.76 -14.78 -4.81
CA THR A 2 13.11 -13.48 -4.24
C THR A 2 13.99 -13.71 -3.01
N GLY A 3 14.62 -12.65 -2.50
CA GLY A 3 15.35 -12.68 -1.23
C GLY A 3 14.47 -13.04 -0.04
N CYS A 4 13.16 -12.83 -0.16
CA CYS A 4 12.14 -13.11 0.85
C CYS A 4 11.43 -14.45 0.65
N GLY A 5 11.78 -15.23 -0.38
CA GLY A 5 11.26 -16.58 -0.61
C GLY A 5 10.65 -16.81 -1.99
N GLN A 6 9.65 -17.69 -2.08
CA GLN A 6 8.92 -17.93 -3.33
C GLN A 6 7.80 -16.89 -3.48
N ALA A 7 7.99 -15.94 -4.40
CA ALA A 7 6.88 -15.15 -4.91
C ALA A 7 5.97 -16.06 -5.73
N THR A 8 4.72 -16.24 -5.29
CA THR A 8 3.68 -16.82 -6.14
C THR A 8 2.79 -15.69 -6.66
N SER A 9 2.05 -15.91 -7.75
CA SER A 9 1.10 -14.93 -8.27
C SER A 9 -0.08 -14.63 -7.32
N GLN A 10 -0.19 -15.37 -6.21
CA GLN A 10 -1.19 -15.15 -5.17
C GLN A 10 -0.78 -14.07 -4.16
N VAL A 11 0.47 -13.60 -4.19
CA VAL A 11 1.02 -12.69 -3.17
C VAL A 11 0.87 -11.21 -3.59
N GLY A 12 0.48 -10.93 -4.84
CA GLY A 12 0.44 -9.57 -5.39
C GLY A 12 1.85 -8.95 -5.54
N PRO A 13 1.94 -7.67 -5.98
CA PRO A 13 3.15 -6.88 -5.91
C PRO A 13 3.66 -6.79 -4.47
N PHE A 14 4.98 -6.80 -4.29
CA PHE A 14 5.57 -6.62 -2.96
C PHE A 14 7.02 -6.14 -3.03
N TYR A 15 7.43 -5.38 -2.01
CA TYR A 15 8.81 -5.07 -1.71
C TYR A 15 9.47 -6.12 -0.80
N CYS A 16 10.70 -6.54 -1.12
CA CYS A 16 11.48 -7.42 -0.27
C CYS A 16 12.63 -6.66 0.42
N PRO A 17 12.62 -6.51 1.77
CA PRO A 17 13.67 -5.80 2.48
C PRO A 17 15.03 -6.53 2.49
N LEU A 18 15.05 -7.85 2.24
CA LEU A 18 16.28 -8.66 2.26
C LEU A 18 17.17 -8.50 1.03
N ASP A 19 16.58 -8.16 -0.13
CA ASP A 19 17.32 -7.89 -1.37
C ASP A 19 17.12 -6.47 -1.91
N GLY A 20 16.18 -5.71 -1.33
CA GLY A 20 15.91 -4.33 -1.69
C GLY A 20 15.17 -4.18 -3.02
N LEU A 21 14.48 -5.22 -3.49
CA LEU A 21 13.79 -5.23 -4.78
C LEU A 21 12.28 -5.18 -4.62
N VAL A 22 11.62 -4.55 -5.60
CA VAL A 22 10.17 -4.64 -5.78
C VAL A 22 9.86 -5.67 -6.85
N TYR A 23 8.91 -6.54 -6.55
CA TYR A 23 8.42 -7.56 -7.45
C TYR A 23 7.02 -7.21 -7.91
N PHE A 24 6.82 -7.11 -9.22
CA PHE A 24 5.50 -6.88 -9.81
C PHE A 24 5.05 -8.12 -10.56
N ASP A 25 3.86 -8.61 -10.22
CA ASP A 25 3.14 -9.57 -11.05
C ASP A 25 2.24 -8.81 -12.04
N LEU A 26 2.56 -8.90 -13.32
CA LEU A 26 1.80 -8.23 -14.37
C LEU A 26 0.38 -8.82 -14.51
N ASP A 27 0.20 -10.11 -14.23
CA ASP A 27 -1.12 -10.74 -14.28
C ASP A 27 -2.02 -10.22 -13.15
N PHE A 28 -1.43 -9.89 -11.99
CA PHE A 28 -2.15 -9.22 -10.90
C PHE A 28 -2.58 -7.81 -11.30
N LEU A 29 -1.70 -7.02 -11.93
CA LEU A 29 -2.05 -5.67 -12.37
C LEU A 29 -3.22 -5.68 -13.37
N VAL A 30 -3.25 -6.64 -14.28
CA VAL A 30 -4.37 -6.85 -15.21
C VAL A 30 -5.65 -7.22 -14.44
N GLN A 31 -5.57 -8.14 -13.48
CA GLN A 31 -6.73 -8.50 -12.65
C GLN A 31 -7.26 -7.33 -11.82
N LEU A 32 -6.37 -6.45 -11.34
CA LEU A 32 -6.77 -5.26 -10.59
C LEU A 32 -7.59 -4.30 -11.45
N GLN A 33 -7.13 -4.08 -12.69
CA GLN A 33 -7.84 -3.27 -13.68
C GLN A 33 -9.19 -3.88 -14.05
N GLU A 34 -9.23 -5.18 -14.38
CA GLU A 34 -10.42 -5.87 -14.88
C GLU A 34 -11.48 -6.15 -13.80
N GLN A 35 -11.06 -6.60 -12.61
CA GLN A 35 -11.98 -7.11 -11.58
C GLN A 35 -12.37 -6.04 -10.56
N PHE A 36 -11.48 -5.08 -10.28
CA PHE A 36 -11.70 -4.10 -9.24
C PHE A 36 -12.06 -2.71 -9.76
N GLY A 37 -12.08 -2.52 -11.09
CA GLY A 37 -12.47 -1.27 -11.73
C GLY A 37 -11.45 -0.15 -11.53
N ALA A 38 -10.22 -0.50 -11.16
CA ALA A 38 -9.10 0.43 -11.07
C ALA A 38 -8.52 0.67 -12.46
N THR A 39 -9.36 1.20 -13.36
CA THR A 39 -8.99 1.53 -14.73
C THR A 39 -8.24 2.86 -14.76
N GLY A 40 -7.10 2.90 -15.44
CA GLY A 40 -6.29 4.11 -15.60
C GLY A 40 -4.82 3.89 -15.29
N ASP A 41 -3.96 4.77 -15.81
CA ASP A 41 -2.52 4.68 -15.65
C ASP A 41 -2.10 4.95 -14.19
N LEU A 42 -2.85 5.75 -13.45
CA LEU A 42 -2.48 6.10 -12.07
C LEU A 42 -2.75 4.95 -11.09
N ALA A 43 -3.69 4.04 -11.37
CA ALA A 43 -3.89 2.86 -10.53
C ALA A 43 -2.63 1.98 -10.46
N ALA A 44 -1.97 1.76 -11.61
CA ALA A 44 -0.72 1.03 -11.68
C ALA A 44 0.44 1.83 -11.06
N GLN A 45 0.50 3.14 -11.29
CA GLN A 45 1.51 4.01 -10.69
C GLN A 45 1.40 4.08 -9.17
N TYR A 46 0.18 4.07 -8.63
CA TYR A 46 -0.08 4.02 -7.20
C TYR A 46 0.53 2.76 -6.56
N ILE A 47 0.33 1.59 -7.16
CA ILE A 47 0.94 0.34 -6.68
C ILE A 47 2.46 0.47 -6.67
N VAL A 48 3.06 0.97 -7.76
CA VAL A 48 4.51 1.18 -7.82
C VAL A 48 5.00 2.13 -6.72
N ALA A 49 4.29 3.23 -6.50
CA ALA A 49 4.63 4.21 -5.48
C ALA A 49 4.47 3.65 -4.06
N HIS A 50 3.45 2.82 -3.83
CA HIS A 50 3.22 2.11 -2.57
C HIS A 50 4.37 1.15 -2.26
N GLU A 51 4.76 0.29 -3.22
CA GLU A 51 5.90 -0.62 -3.03
C GLU A 51 7.22 0.13 -2.83
N TYR A 52 7.38 1.27 -3.49
CA TYR A 52 8.52 2.15 -3.24
C TYR A 52 8.45 2.79 -1.85
N GLY A 53 7.25 3.05 -1.32
CA GLY A 53 7.03 3.45 0.06
C GLY A 53 7.62 2.46 1.06
N HIS A 54 7.45 1.15 0.84
CA HIS A 54 8.12 0.13 1.65
C HIS A 54 9.65 0.16 1.53
N HIS A 55 10.17 0.46 0.35
CA HIS A 55 11.61 0.68 0.20
C HIS A 55 12.09 1.86 1.06
N VAL A 56 11.36 2.97 1.05
CA VAL A 56 11.67 4.14 1.91
C VAL A 56 11.63 3.76 3.38
N GLN A 57 10.61 3.02 3.83
CA GLN A 57 10.52 2.53 5.22
C GLN A 57 11.73 1.67 5.61
N ASN A 58 12.19 0.80 4.71
CA ASN A 58 13.36 -0.03 4.96
C ASN A 58 14.65 0.81 5.07
N VAL A 59 14.83 1.79 4.18
CA VAL A 59 15.97 2.72 4.22
C VAL A 59 15.97 3.56 5.50
N LEU A 60 14.78 3.96 5.98
CA LEU A 60 14.62 4.72 7.22
C LEU A 60 14.72 3.86 8.50
N GLY A 61 14.71 2.53 8.37
CA GLY A 61 14.78 1.59 9.49
C GLY A 61 13.42 1.21 10.09
N THR A 62 12.34 1.84 9.65
CA THR A 62 10.97 1.62 10.16
C THR A 62 10.54 0.15 10.04
N SER A 63 10.81 -0.52 8.91
CA SER A 63 10.47 -1.94 8.74
C SER A 63 11.20 -2.84 9.75
N GLY A 64 12.45 -2.49 10.08
CA GLY A 64 13.25 -3.21 11.08
C GLY A 64 12.75 -3.00 12.51
N GLU A 65 12.29 -1.80 12.83
CA GLU A 65 11.67 -1.48 14.12
C GLU A 65 10.33 -2.20 14.31
N VAL A 66 9.47 -2.19 13.28
CA VAL A 66 8.21 -2.94 13.27
C VAL A 66 8.47 -4.42 13.48
N SER A 67 9.42 -5.02 12.74
CA SER A 67 9.74 -6.45 12.89
C SER A 67 10.19 -6.81 14.32
N GLN A 68 10.99 -5.95 14.97
CA GLN A 68 11.41 -6.15 16.36
C GLN A 68 10.24 -6.06 17.33
N GLN A 69 9.36 -5.08 17.15
CA GLN A 69 8.18 -4.91 18.00
C GLN A 69 7.19 -6.08 17.87
N GLN A 70 6.95 -6.56 16.65
CA GLN A 70 6.12 -7.74 16.40
C GLN A 70 6.67 -9.02 17.06
N GLN A 71 7.99 -9.17 17.12
CA GLN A 71 8.62 -10.30 17.83
C GLN A 71 8.49 -10.17 19.35
N ALA A 72 8.51 -8.94 19.87
CA ALA A 72 8.38 -8.65 21.29
C ALA A 72 6.93 -8.76 21.80
N ASP A 73 5.97 -8.38 20.97
CA ASP A 73 4.54 -8.43 21.25
C ASP A 73 3.76 -9.02 20.06
N PRO A 74 3.62 -10.36 20.01
CA PRO A 74 2.87 -11.03 18.95
C PRO A 74 1.39 -10.65 18.90
N ASP A 75 0.79 -10.27 20.04
CA ASP A 75 -0.64 -9.93 20.11
C ASP A 75 -0.90 -8.58 19.42
N GLY A 76 0.06 -7.64 19.50
CA GLY A 76 0.03 -6.36 18.79
C GLY A 76 0.53 -6.41 17.34
N ALA A 77 1.00 -7.57 16.86
CA ALA A 77 1.71 -7.64 15.60
C ALA A 77 0.86 -7.24 14.38
N ASN A 78 -0.44 -7.52 14.43
CA ASN A 78 -1.41 -7.19 13.40
C ASN A 78 -1.51 -5.68 13.16
N ALA A 79 -1.72 -4.92 14.25
CA ALA A 79 -1.84 -3.47 14.21
C ALA A 79 -0.58 -2.81 13.62
N LEU A 80 0.60 -3.32 13.98
CA LEU A 80 1.87 -2.85 13.44
C LEU A 80 2.02 -3.11 11.93
N SER A 81 1.56 -4.27 11.43
CA SER A 81 1.53 -4.55 9.99
C SER A 81 0.63 -3.54 9.27
N VAL A 82 -0.60 -3.34 9.77
CA VAL A 82 -1.54 -2.40 9.17
C VAL A 82 -0.98 -0.97 9.16
N ALA A 83 -0.36 -0.49 10.25
CA ALA A 83 0.26 0.83 10.25
C ALA A 83 1.41 0.98 9.26
N LEU A 84 2.23 -0.06 9.06
CA LEU A 84 3.30 -0.06 8.08
C LEU A 84 2.74 0.06 6.65
N GLU A 85 1.70 -0.70 6.33
CA GLU A 85 1.01 -0.68 5.04
C GLU A 85 0.36 0.69 4.76
N LEU A 86 -0.37 1.24 5.74
CA LEU A 86 -1.00 2.55 5.61
C LEU A 86 0.00 3.70 5.45
N GLN A 87 1.22 3.54 5.99
CA GLN A 87 2.25 4.56 5.84
C GLN A 87 2.80 4.55 4.41
N ALA A 88 2.92 3.37 3.79
CA ALA A 88 3.27 3.26 2.39
C ALA A 88 2.20 3.90 1.47
N ASP A 89 0.90 3.77 1.81
CA ASP A 89 -0.17 4.51 1.13
C ASP A 89 0.00 6.02 1.22
N CYS A 90 0.33 6.53 2.41
CA CYS A 90 0.58 7.95 2.60
C CYS A 90 1.82 8.44 1.83
N TYR A 91 2.90 7.65 1.78
CA TYR A 91 4.06 7.96 0.94
C TYR A 91 3.71 7.99 -0.54
N ALA A 92 2.89 7.05 -1.02
CA ALA A 92 2.39 7.07 -2.39
C ALA A 92 1.57 8.33 -2.69
N GLY A 93 0.75 8.78 -1.74
CA GLY A 93 0.02 10.05 -1.83
C GLY A 93 0.96 11.26 -1.94
N ALA A 94 1.97 11.34 -1.07
CA ALA A 94 2.93 12.44 -1.09
C ALA A 94 3.73 12.50 -2.41
N TRP A 95 4.12 11.34 -2.95
CA TRP A 95 4.70 11.24 -4.27
C TRP A 95 3.74 11.74 -5.36
N ALA A 96 2.48 11.31 -5.32
CA ALA A 96 1.48 11.73 -6.30
C ALA A 96 1.24 13.25 -6.26
N ASN A 97 1.32 13.90 -5.09
CA ASN A 97 1.28 15.36 -4.99
C ASN A 97 2.42 16.01 -5.79
N ASP A 98 3.66 15.57 -5.57
CA ASP A 98 4.84 16.10 -6.26
C ASP A 98 4.79 15.84 -7.78
N ALA A 99 4.40 14.64 -8.19
CA ALA A 99 4.20 14.29 -9.60
C ALA A 99 3.13 15.17 -10.27
N ASN A 100 2.00 15.40 -9.60
CA ASN A 100 0.95 16.30 -10.07
C ASN A 100 1.46 17.74 -10.23
N ARG A 101 2.21 18.26 -9.24
CA ARG A 101 2.83 19.59 -9.29
C ARG A 101 3.82 19.75 -10.45
N ARG A 102 4.40 18.65 -10.92
CA ARG A 102 5.32 18.59 -12.06
C ARG A 102 4.61 18.29 -13.39
N ASN A 103 3.28 18.33 -13.41
CA ASN A 103 2.43 18.03 -14.57
C ASN A 103 2.78 16.66 -15.20
N GLN A 104 3.01 15.64 -14.36
CA GLN A 104 3.31 14.28 -14.83
C GLN A 104 2.05 13.43 -15.09
N PHE A 105 0.87 13.99 -14.82
CA PHE A 105 -0.42 13.33 -15.03
C PHE A 105 -1.22 14.04 -16.13
N GLU A 106 -2.04 13.30 -16.86
CA GLU A 106 -3.01 13.89 -17.79
C GLU A 106 -4.04 14.73 -17.02
N GLU A 107 -4.55 15.82 -17.60
CA GLU A 107 -5.47 16.71 -16.89
C GLU A 107 -6.84 16.05 -16.62
N GLY A 108 -7.22 15.91 -15.34
CA GLY A 108 -8.56 15.49 -14.90
C GLY A 108 -8.63 14.12 -14.21
N GLU A 109 -9.37 14.03 -13.09
CA GLU A 109 -9.74 12.82 -12.30
C GLU A 109 -8.64 11.86 -11.81
N VAL A 110 -7.37 12.08 -12.15
CA VAL A 110 -6.26 11.15 -11.89
C VAL A 110 -6.17 10.69 -10.43
N VAL A 111 -6.32 11.60 -9.47
CA VAL A 111 -6.28 11.28 -8.03
C VAL A 111 -7.35 10.27 -7.61
N ASN A 112 -8.54 10.34 -8.23
CA ASN A 112 -9.63 9.42 -7.93
C ASN A 112 -9.29 8.01 -8.41
N GLU A 113 -8.51 7.84 -9.47
CA GLU A 113 -8.04 6.51 -9.91
C GLU A 113 -7.14 5.85 -8.87
N ALA A 114 -6.19 6.60 -8.29
CA ALA A 114 -5.33 6.08 -7.22
C ALA A 114 -6.11 5.80 -5.94
N ILE A 115 -7.07 6.65 -5.58
CA ILE A 115 -7.97 6.39 -4.43
C ILE A 115 -8.76 5.11 -4.67
N ASN A 116 -9.37 4.94 -5.85
CA ASN A 116 -10.11 3.74 -6.21
C ASN A 116 -9.22 2.48 -6.18
N ALA A 117 -7.96 2.60 -6.59
CA ALA A 117 -6.98 1.52 -6.51
C ALA A 117 -6.62 1.20 -5.04
N ALA A 118 -6.41 2.21 -4.20
CA ALA A 118 -6.14 2.03 -2.78
C ALA A 118 -7.32 1.35 -2.04
N GLU A 119 -8.56 1.73 -2.39
CA GLU A 119 -9.78 1.08 -1.89
C GLU A 119 -9.93 -0.35 -2.43
N ALA A 120 -9.53 -0.61 -3.67
CA ALA A 120 -9.69 -1.91 -4.31
C ALA A 120 -8.95 -3.04 -3.57
N VAL A 121 -7.80 -2.72 -3.00
CA VAL A 121 -6.92 -3.66 -2.30
C VAL A 121 -7.06 -3.63 -0.77
N GLY A 122 -8.09 -2.97 -0.24
CA GLY A 122 -8.44 -3.10 1.17
C GLY A 122 -8.84 -4.53 1.54
N ASP A 123 -8.39 -4.99 2.71
CA ASP A 123 -8.61 -6.39 3.14
C ASP A 123 -10.11 -6.71 3.27
N ASP A 124 -10.93 -5.75 3.71
CA ASP A 124 -12.38 -5.88 3.77
C ASP A 124 -13.02 -6.17 2.41
N ARG A 125 -12.59 -5.46 1.36
CA ARG A 125 -13.11 -5.63 0.00
C ARG A 125 -12.63 -6.94 -0.63
N ILE A 126 -11.36 -7.30 -0.43
CA ILE A 126 -10.81 -8.57 -0.90
C ILE A 126 -11.53 -9.72 -0.21
N GLN A 127 -11.59 -9.74 1.12
CA GLN A 127 -12.24 -10.80 1.88
C GLN A 127 -13.73 -10.92 1.56
N GLN A 128 -14.45 -9.79 1.42
CA GLN A 128 -15.87 -9.82 1.03
C GLN A 128 -16.07 -10.46 -0.35
N ARG A 129 -15.16 -10.26 -1.30
CA ARG A 129 -15.24 -10.85 -2.65
C ARG A 129 -14.80 -12.30 -2.70
N THR A 130 -13.74 -12.68 -1.99
CA THR A 130 -13.14 -14.02 -2.08
C THR A 130 -13.68 -15.00 -1.05
N GLN A 131 -14.09 -14.52 0.12
CA GLN A 131 -14.55 -15.34 1.25
C GLN A 131 -16.01 -15.09 1.64
N GLY A 132 -16.61 -13.98 1.21
CA GLY A 132 -18.00 -13.61 1.51
C GLY A 132 -18.23 -13.12 2.94
N ARG A 133 -17.17 -12.94 3.73
CA ARG A 133 -17.20 -12.40 5.10
C ARG A 133 -15.96 -11.55 5.34
N ILE A 134 -16.04 -10.62 6.28
CA ILE A 134 -14.95 -9.74 6.70
C ILE A 134 -14.48 -10.16 8.10
N ASP A 135 -13.18 -10.29 8.29
CA ASP A 135 -12.53 -10.63 9.56
C ASP A 135 -11.37 -9.65 9.83
N PRO A 136 -11.61 -8.56 10.58
CA PRO A 136 -10.60 -7.54 10.85
C PRO A 136 -9.36 -8.03 11.60
N GLU A 137 -9.47 -9.09 12.41
CA GLU A 137 -8.32 -9.62 13.18
C GLU A 137 -7.28 -10.29 12.29
N SER A 138 -7.62 -10.57 11.03
CA SER A 138 -6.75 -11.20 10.04
C SER A 138 -6.13 -10.21 9.04
N TRP A 139 -6.41 -8.91 9.16
CA TRP A 139 -5.97 -7.90 8.20
C TRP A 139 -4.47 -7.67 8.26
N THR A 140 -3.83 -7.52 7.12
CA THR A 140 -2.41 -7.16 7.02
C THR A 140 -2.21 -5.79 6.40
N HIS A 141 -3.15 -5.33 5.56
CA HIS A 141 -3.08 -4.09 4.79
C HIS A 141 -4.06 -3.02 5.29
N GLY A 142 -5.08 -3.40 6.05
CA GLY A 142 -6.11 -2.50 6.57
C GLY A 142 -7.34 -2.41 5.67
N SER A 143 -8.33 -1.65 6.11
CA SER A 143 -9.59 -1.48 5.37
C SER A 143 -9.44 -0.58 4.14
N SER A 144 -10.32 -0.75 3.18
CA SER A 144 -10.43 0.10 1.99
C SER A 144 -10.48 1.58 2.35
N GLU A 145 -11.26 1.94 3.39
CA GLU A 145 -11.38 3.31 3.89
C GLU A 145 -10.07 3.84 4.49
N GLN A 146 -9.37 3.04 5.30
CA GLN A 146 -8.10 3.43 5.89
C GLN A 146 -7.07 3.72 4.80
N ARG A 147 -6.93 2.83 3.83
CA ARG A 147 -5.97 2.94 2.73
C ARG A 147 -6.22 4.20 1.89
N ALA A 148 -7.48 4.45 1.52
CA ALA A 148 -7.90 5.66 0.83
C ALA A 148 -7.62 6.95 1.61
N SER A 149 -7.91 6.93 2.92
CA SER A 149 -7.70 8.07 3.81
C SER A 149 -6.23 8.44 3.93
N TRP A 150 -5.34 7.46 4.11
CA TRP A 150 -3.91 7.70 4.23
C TRP A 150 -3.27 8.14 2.92
N PHE A 151 -3.66 7.53 1.79
CA PHE A 151 -3.26 8.04 0.48
C PHE A 151 -3.69 9.50 0.29
N ARG A 152 -4.95 9.83 0.60
CA ARG A 152 -5.47 11.19 0.48
C ARG A 152 -4.70 12.17 1.35
N ARG A 153 -4.38 11.81 2.60
CA ARG A 153 -3.59 12.65 3.50
C ARG A 153 -2.21 12.98 2.93
N GLY A 154 -1.50 11.97 2.43
CA GLY A 154 -0.22 12.17 1.75
C GLY A 154 -0.35 13.07 0.52
N TYR A 155 -1.39 12.85 -0.29
CA TYR A 155 -1.66 13.63 -1.48
C TYR A 155 -2.03 15.09 -1.20
N GLU A 156 -2.83 15.37 -0.19
CA GLU A 156 -3.25 16.73 0.16
C GLU A 156 -2.11 17.54 0.78
N THR A 157 -1.29 16.90 1.61
CA THR A 157 -0.19 17.58 2.32
C THR A 157 1.08 17.68 1.48
N GLY A 158 1.36 16.67 0.64
CA GLY A 158 2.64 16.52 -0.05
C GLY A 158 3.84 16.33 0.88
N ASP A 159 3.59 16.03 2.16
CA ASP A 159 4.61 15.97 3.21
C ASP A 159 4.64 14.57 3.85
N PRO A 160 5.67 13.75 3.58
CA PRO A 160 5.83 12.43 4.20
C PRO A 160 5.89 12.46 5.73
N ALA A 161 6.21 13.59 6.36
CA ALA A 161 6.20 13.72 7.82
C ALA A 161 4.78 13.67 8.42
N GLN A 162 3.74 13.82 7.60
CA GLN A 162 2.33 13.67 8.02
C GLN A 162 1.85 12.21 8.01
N CYS A 163 2.71 11.27 7.63
CA CYS A 163 2.41 9.83 7.56
C CYS A 163 2.60 9.13 8.92
N THR A 164 1.86 9.61 9.92
CA THR A 164 1.94 9.29 11.36
C THR A 164 1.13 8.05 11.77
N THR A 165 1.04 7.02 10.92
CA THR A 165 0.16 5.86 11.13
C THR A 165 0.35 5.16 12.47
N PHE A 166 1.60 5.02 12.92
CA PHE A 166 1.94 4.37 14.18
C PHE A 166 1.49 5.16 15.43
N GLU A 167 1.25 6.48 15.29
CA GLU A 167 0.74 7.33 16.37
C GLU A 167 -0.80 7.28 16.47
N GLU A 168 -1.45 6.74 15.44
CA GLU A 168 -2.90 6.68 15.27
C GLU A 168 -3.45 5.24 15.38
N LEU A 169 -2.61 4.29 15.81
CA LEU A 169 -2.99 2.94 16.26
C LEU A 169 -3.60 2.97 17.66
#